data_AF-A0A1V6DYT8-F1
#
_entry.id   AF-A0A1V6DYT8-F1
#
_cell.length_a   1.000
_cell.length_b   1.000
_cell.length_c   1.000
_cell.angle_alpha   90.00
_cell.angle_beta   90.00
_cell.angle_gamma   90.00
#
_symmetry.space_group_name_H-M   'P 1'
#
loop_
_entity.id
_entity.type
_entity.pdbx_description
1 polymer ?
#
loop_
_entity_poly.entity_id
_entity_poly.type
_entity_poly.pdbx_seq_one_letter_code
_entity_poly.pdbx_strand_id
1 'polypeptide(L)'
;MNRTFKAIVVFAGVFLAGAIVGGVATWRVNRGLMQHRMARAEQRFVGQQLRRLSEDLNLSEVQAASVKAILDRAGEDLRKHRDETFNQARLILDRMHADIALLLTAEQKARLEELRKRQGERLNRMMPPPGGPHGPPPPPGMMHEPGERMPPPPMME
;
A
#
# COMPACT_ATOMS: atom_id res chain seq x y z
N MET A 1 7.39 29.36 40.68
CA MET A 1 6.99 28.31 39.70
C MET A 1 6.23 27.23 40.45
N ASN A 2 4.94 27.07 40.16
CA ASN A 2 3.99 26.32 40.98
C ASN A 2 4.26 24.80 40.85
N ARG A 3 4.16 24.03 41.95
CA ARG A 3 4.44 22.58 41.98
C ARG A 3 3.65 21.82 40.91
N THR A 4 2.43 22.25 40.64
CA THR A 4 1.54 21.70 39.60
C THR A 4 2.12 21.84 38.19
N PHE A 5 2.76 22.97 37.87
CA PHE A 5 3.37 23.19 36.56
C PHE A 5 4.58 22.27 36.33
N LYS A 6 5.39 22.05 37.38
CA LYS A 6 6.51 21.08 37.32
C LYS A 6 6.01 19.66 37.08
N ALA A 7 4.92 19.26 37.73
CA ALA A 7 4.32 17.94 37.53
C ALA A 7 3.81 17.75 36.09
N ILE A 8 3.13 18.76 35.53
CA ILE A 8 2.65 18.71 34.14
C ILE A 8 3.81 18.54 33.15
N VAL A 9 4.91 19.28 33.32
CA VAL A 9 6.09 19.17 32.46
C VAL A 9 6.72 17.77 32.52
N VAL A 10 6.81 17.18 33.72
CA VAL A 10 7.36 15.82 33.88
C VAL A 10 6.46 14.78 33.21
N PHE A 11 5.14 14.84 33.44
CA PHE A 11 4.19 13.92 32.79
C PHE A 11 4.17 14.08 31.27
N ALA A 12 4.19 15.32 30.77
CA ALA A 12 4.28 15.59 29.34
C ALA A 12 5.56 15.02 28.75
N GLY A 13 6.70 15.15 29.45
CA GLY A 13 7.98 14.59 29.02
C GLY A 13 7.97 13.05 28.93
N VAL A 14 7.41 12.37 29.93
CA VAL A 14 7.25 10.91 29.92
C VAL A 14 6.34 10.46 28.77
N PHE A 15 5.25 11.18 28.53
CA PHE A 15 4.31 10.88 27.45
C PHE A 15 4.96 11.08 26.07
N LEU A 16 5.73 12.15 25.90
CA LEU A 16 6.48 12.43 24.67
C LEU A 16 7.52 11.34 24.38
N ALA A 17 8.26 10.92 25.42
CA ALA A 17 9.23 9.82 25.31
C ALA A 17 8.52 8.51 24.94
N GLY A 18 7.38 8.20 25.56
CA GLY A 18 6.55 7.04 25.22
C GLY A 18 6.04 7.07 23.77
N ALA A 19 5.59 8.23 23.28
CA ALA A 19 5.13 8.40 21.90
C ALA A 19 6.24 8.20 20.87
N ILE A 20 7.45 8.70 21.15
CA ILE A 20 8.62 8.51 20.27
C ILE A 20 9.00 7.03 20.23
N VAL A 21 9.12 6.38 21.39
CA VAL A 21 9.48 4.96 21.47
C VAL A 21 8.42 4.08 20.81
N GLY A 22 7.15 4.30 21.13
CA GLY A 22 6.03 3.58 20.52
C GLY A 22 5.93 3.79 19.01
N GLY A 23 6.15 5.02 18.53
CA GLY A 23 6.17 5.35 17.10
C GLY A 23 7.30 4.64 16.35
N VAL A 24 8.52 4.68 16.88
CA VAL A 24 9.69 4.01 16.26
C VAL A 24 9.53 2.49 16.27
N ALA A 25 9.05 1.92 17.37
CA ALA A 25 8.80 0.48 17.48
C ALA A 25 7.74 0.02 16.47
N THR A 26 6.61 0.73 16.39
CA THR A 26 5.53 0.44 15.44
C THR A 26 6.00 0.57 14.00
N TRP A 27 6.79 1.60 13.68
CA TRP A 27 7.34 1.80 12.34
C TRP A 27 8.27 0.66 11.91
N ARG A 28 9.19 0.21 12.79
CA ARG A 28 10.09 -0.91 12.49
C ARG A 28 9.33 -2.23 12.31
N VAL A 29 8.39 -2.53 13.21
CA VAL A 29 7.61 -3.77 13.14
C VAL A 29 6.75 -3.79 11.88
N ASN A 30 6.07 -2.69 11.55
CA ASN A 30 5.23 -2.63 10.35
C ASN A 30 6.09 -2.78 9.08
N ARG A 31 7.26 -2.14 9.02
CA ARG A 31 8.18 -2.27 7.88
C ARG A 31 8.68 -3.71 7.70
N GLY A 32 9.07 -4.38 8.79
CA GLY A 32 9.49 -5.78 8.76
C GLY A 32 8.35 -6.74 8.36
N LEU A 33 7.14 -6.53 8.90
CA LEU A 33 5.98 -7.35 8.55
C LEU A 33 5.62 -7.21 7.07
N MET A 34 5.68 -6.00 6.53
CA MET A 34 5.41 -5.74 5.11
C MET A 34 6.47 -6.36 4.21
N GLN A 35 7.74 -6.30 4.58
CA GLN A 35 8.82 -6.95 3.83
C GLN A 35 8.67 -8.48 3.79
N HIS A 36 8.40 -9.13 4.93
CA HIS A 36 8.20 -10.58 4.98
C HIS A 36 6.97 -11.03 4.18
N ARG A 37 5.91 -10.23 4.19
CA ARG A 37 4.70 -10.50 3.44
C ARG A 37 4.89 -10.34 1.93
N MET A 38 5.64 -9.33 1.51
CA MET A 38 5.99 -9.12 0.11
C MET A 38 6.89 -10.25 -0.42
N ALA A 39 7.86 -10.69 0.37
CA ALA A 39 8.68 -11.86 0.04
C ALA A 39 7.83 -13.15 -0.12
N ARG A 40 6.81 -13.34 0.73
CA ARG A 40 5.88 -14.47 0.56
C ARG A 40 5.01 -14.36 -0.70
N ALA A 41 4.57 -13.16 -1.08
CA ALA A 41 3.80 -12.95 -2.30
C ALA A 41 4.63 -13.27 -3.56
N GLU A 42 5.91 -12.89 -3.55
CA GLU A 42 6.86 -13.21 -4.61
C GLU A 42 7.14 -14.71 -4.72
N GLN A 43 7.37 -15.38 -3.59
CA GLN A 43 7.51 -16.84 -3.57
C GLN A 43 6.27 -17.55 -4.13
N ARG A 44 5.06 -17.03 -3.85
CA ARG A 44 3.83 -17.55 -4.45
C ARG A 44 3.80 -17.35 -5.96
N PHE A 45 4.18 -16.17 -6.46
CA PHE A 45 4.27 -15.90 -7.89
C PHE A 45 5.24 -16.88 -8.59
N VAL A 46 6.45 -17.02 -8.07
CA VAL A 46 7.46 -17.94 -8.62
C VAL A 46 6.96 -19.38 -8.60
N GLY A 47 6.39 -19.83 -7.48
CA GLY A 47 5.85 -21.19 -7.35
C GLY A 47 4.70 -21.47 -8.32
N GLN A 48 3.77 -20.52 -8.49
CA GLN A 48 2.65 -20.68 -9.42
C GLN A 48 3.11 -20.71 -10.88
N GLN A 49 4.04 -19.84 -11.25
CA GLN A 49 4.55 -19.78 -12.62
C GLN A 49 5.41 -20.99 -12.96
N LEU A 50 6.28 -21.42 -12.03
CA LEU A 50 7.08 -22.62 -12.23
C LEU A 50 6.20 -23.84 -12.42
N ARG A 51 5.15 -23.99 -11.61
CA ARG A 51 4.21 -25.09 -11.73
C ARG A 51 3.50 -25.09 -13.09
N ARG A 52 2.96 -23.95 -13.52
CA ARG A 52 2.30 -23.81 -14.84
C ARG A 52 3.26 -24.15 -15.99
N LEU A 53 4.46 -23.57 -15.99
CA LEU A 53 5.46 -23.85 -17.01
C LEU A 53 5.93 -25.30 -17.00
N SER A 54 6.01 -25.93 -15.83
CA SER A 54 6.39 -27.34 -15.71
C SER A 54 5.29 -28.26 -16.25
N GLU A 55 4.02 -27.95 -15.98
CA GLU A 55 2.84 -28.68 -16.48
C GLU A 55 2.68 -28.50 -18.00
N ASP A 56 2.76 -27.27 -18.50
CA ASP A 56 2.50 -26.95 -19.92
C ASP A 56 3.64 -27.41 -20.85
N LEU A 57 4.89 -27.40 -20.36
CA LEU A 57 6.08 -27.71 -21.16
C LEU A 57 6.73 -29.06 -20.83
N ASN A 58 6.17 -29.80 -19.87
CA ASN A 58 6.73 -31.07 -19.36
C ASN A 58 8.23 -30.96 -19.01
N LEU A 59 8.59 -29.97 -18.21
CA LEU A 59 9.98 -29.69 -17.86
C LEU A 59 10.59 -30.86 -17.06
N SER A 60 11.81 -31.29 -17.43
CA SER A 60 12.62 -32.16 -16.58
C SER A 60 13.06 -31.43 -15.30
N GLU A 61 13.47 -32.17 -14.26
CA GLU A 61 13.90 -31.58 -12.99
C GLU A 61 15.06 -30.56 -13.15
N VAL A 62 16.02 -30.87 -14.03
CA VAL A 62 17.16 -30.00 -14.33
C VAL A 62 16.71 -28.71 -15.01
N GLN A 63 15.74 -28.80 -15.93
CA GLN A 63 15.15 -27.63 -16.58
C GLN A 63 14.30 -26.81 -15.61
N ALA A 64 13.49 -27.46 -14.76
CA ALA A 64 12.66 -26.81 -13.76
C ALA A 64 13.52 -26.03 -12.75
N ALA A 65 14.66 -26.58 -12.31
CA ALA A 65 15.61 -25.86 -11.45
C ALA A 65 16.16 -24.60 -12.13
N SER A 66 16.48 -24.69 -13.43
CA SER A 66 17.00 -23.55 -14.21
C SER A 66 15.93 -22.48 -14.43
N VAL A 67 14.70 -22.89 -14.77
CA VAL A 67 13.54 -22.00 -14.91
C VAL A 67 13.21 -21.32 -13.58
N LYS A 68 13.26 -22.05 -12.46
CA LYS A 68 13.07 -21.47 -11.13
C LYS A 68 14.05 -20.34 -10.87
N ALA A 69 15.34 -20.54 -11.16
CA ALA A 69 16.35 -19.50 -10.95
C ALA A 69 16.08 -18.24 -11.80
N ILE A 70 15.56 -18.39 -13.01
CA ILE A 70 15.14 -17.27 -13.86
C ILE A 70 13.93 -16.55 -13.24
N LEU A 71 12.92 -17.30 -12.81
CA LEU A 71 11.71 -16.75 -12.19
C LEU A 71 12.01 -16.03 -10.86
N ASP A 72 12.92 -16.55 -10.05
CA ASP A 72 13.36 -15.91 -8.81
C ASP A 72 13.96 -14.52 -9.09
N ARG A 73 14.87 -14.41 -10.08
CA ARG A 73 15.45 -13.12 -10.49
C ARG A 73 14.39 -12.17 -11.04
N ALA A 74 13.51 -12.66 -11.92
CA ALA A 74 12.44 -11.86 -12.48
C ALA A 74 11.45 -11.36 -11.42
N GLY A 75 11.15 -12.18 -10.41
CA GLY A 75 10.35 -11.81 -9.25
C GLY A 75 10.99 -10.67 -8.45
N GLU A 76 12.30 -10.74 -8.25
CA GLU A 76 13.06 -9.71 -7.55
C GLU A 76 13.05 -8.38 -8.31
N ASP A 77 13.28 -8.42 -9.62
CA ASP A 77 13.29 -7.23 -10.47
C ASP A 77 11.91 -6.57 -10.54
N LEU A 78 10.85 -7.37 -10.68
CA LEU A 78 9.48 -6.87 -10.67
C LEU A 78 9.12 -6.22 -9.32
N ARG A 79 9.58 -6.81 -8.21
CA ARG A 79 9.41 -6.24 -6.87
C ARG A 79 10.07 -4.87 -6.77
N LYS A 80 11.35 -4.76 -7.18
CA LYS A 80 12.09 -3.49 -7.16
C LYS A 80 11.40 -2.44 -8.03
N HIS A 81 11.00 -2.80 -9.24
CA HIS A 81 10.32 -1.89 -10.15
C HIS A 81 9.01 -1.36 -9.55
N ARG A 82 8.19 -2.26 -9.00
CA ARG A 82 6.94 -1.90 -8.35
C ARG A 82 7.15 -0.94 -7.18
N ASP A 83 8.14 -1.22 -6.32
CA ASP A 83 8.44 -0.37 -5.16
C ASP A 83 8.88 1.04 -5.61
N GLU A 84 9.72 1.13 -6.63
CA GLU A 84 10.15 2.41 -7.22
C GLU A 84 8.96 3.18 -7.82
N THR A 85 8.14 2.54 -8.64
CA THR A 85 6.96 3.17 -9.25
C THR A 85 5.98 3.67 -8.20
N PHE A 86 5.74 2.91 -7.12
CA PHE A 86 4.88 3.37 -6.04
C PHE A 86 5.43 4.59 -5.31
N ASN A 87 6.74 4.63 -5.05
CA ASN A 87 7.38 5.77 -4.41
C ASN A 87 7.29 7.02 -5.31
N GLN A 88 7.56 6.87 -6.60
CA GLN A 88 7.46 7.97 -7.57
C GLN A 88 6.02 8.48 -7.67
N ALA A 89 5.04 7.59 -7.80
CA ALA A 89 3.63 7.96 -7.86
C ALA A 89 3.21 8.73 -6.60
N ARG A 90 3.67 8.31 -5.41
CA ARG A 90 3.39 9.01 -4.15
C ARG A 90 3.94 10.44 -4.16
N LEU A 91 5.18 10.64 -4.61
CA LEU A 91 5.78 11.97 -4.69
C LEU A 91 5.03 12.89 -5.68
N ILE A 92 4.62 12.35 -6.82
CA ILE A 92 3.83 13.09 -7.81
C ILE A 92 2.50 13.54 -7.21
N LEU A 93 1.79 12.62 -6.54
CA LEU A 93 0.51 12.91 -5.90
C LEU A 93 0.68 13.92 -4.77
N ASP A 94 1.71 13.80 -3.93
CA ASP A 94 2.00 14.73 -2.83
C ASP A 94 2.28 16.14 -3.36
N ARG A 95 3.00 16.27 -4.48
CA ARG A 95 3.25 17.56 -5.14
C ARG A 95 1.97 18.16 -5.71
N MET A 96 1.21 17.40 -6.51
CA MET A 96 -0.09 17.83 -7.04
C MET A 96 -0.99 18.34 -5.93
N HIS A 97 -1.00 17.64 -4.80
CA HIS A 97 -1.74 18.00 -3.61
C HIS A 97 -1.26 19.31 -2.96
N ALA A 98 0.04 19.56 -2.90
CA ALA A 98 0.59 20.82 -2.42
C ALA A 98 0.18 21.98 -3.34
N ASP A 99 0.28 21.78 -4.66
CA ASP A 99 -0.07 22.78 -5.66
C ASP A 99 -1.56 23.15 -5.59
N ILE A 100 -2.45 22.15 -5.45
CA ILE A 100 -3.89 22.38 -5.24
C ILE A 100 -4.12 23.19 -3.96
N ALA A 101 -3.42 22.86 -2.87
CA ALA A 101 -3.63 23.55 -1.59
C ALA A 101 -3.31 25.05 -1.67
N LEU A 102 -2.39 25.49 -2.53
CA LEU A 102 -2.09 26.92 -2.70
C LEU A 102 -3.29 27.73 -3.21
N LEU A 103 -4.23 27.08 -3.91
CA LEU A 103 -5.42 27.72 -4.49
C LEU A 103 -6.64 27.70 -3.56
N LEU A 104 -6.53 27.06 -2.40
CA LEU A 104 -7.67 26.80 -1.51
C LEU A 104 -7.71 27.74 -0.31
N THR A 105 -8.93 28.04 0.15
CA THR A 105 -9.17 28.69 1.44
C THR A 105 -8.80 27.76 2.60
N ALA A 106 -8.66 28.30 3.81
CA ALA A 106 -8.34 27.51 5.00
C ALA A 106 -9.37 26.38 5.27
N GLU A 107 -10.66 26.65 5.09
CA GLU A 107 -11.71 25.64 5.25
C GLU A 107 -11.61 24.53 4.19
N GLN A 108 -11.35 24.91 2.93
CA GLN A 108 -11.21 23.95 1.83
C GLN A 108 -9.96 23.08 1.98
N LYS A 109 -8.86 23.63 2.53
CA LYS A 109 -7.65 22.86 2.86
C LYS A 109 -7.94 21.76 3.88
N ALA A 110 -8.72 22.07 4.92
CA ALA A 110 -9.11 21.08 5.93
C ALA A 110 -9.93 19.94 5.31
N ARG A 111 -10.90 20.25 4.43
CA ARG A 111 -11.67 19.23 3.71
C ARG A 111 -10.79 18.38 2.77
N LEU A 112 -9.82 18.99 2.09
CA LEU A 112 -8.89 18.27 1.22
C LEU A 112 -8.03 17.28 2.01
N GLU A 113 -7.56 17.65 3.20
CA GLU A 113 -6.82 16.75 4.08
C GLU A 113 -7.66 15.56 4.53
N GLU A 114 -8.94 15.77 4.85
CA GLU A 114 -9.86 14.70 5.22
C GLU A 114 -10.13 13.75 4.04
N LEU A 115 -10.31 14.28 2.83
CA LEU A 115 -10.43 13.47 1.61
C LEU A 115 -9.19 12.61 1.39
N ARG A 116 -7.98 13.16 1.59
CA ARG A 116 -6.72 12.39 1.48
C ARG A 116 -6.65 11.28 2.51
N LYS A 117 -6.99 11.54 3.77
CA LYS A 117 -7.00 10.50 4.82
C LYS A 117 -7.95 9.37 4.46
N ARG A 118 -9.18 9.69 4.04
CA ARG A 118 -10.15 8.68 3.58
C ARG A 118 -9.67 7.89 2.37
N GLN A 119 -9.07 8.55 1.38
CA GLN A 119 -8.50 7.87 0.21
C GLN A 119 -7.32 6.97 0.59
N GLY A 120 -6.42 7.44 1.46
CA GLY A 120 -5.31 6.65 1.99
C GLY A 120 -5.78 5.42 2.75
N GLU A 121 -6.81 5.55 3.59
CA GLU A 121 -7.43 4.43 4.29
C GLU A 121 -8.11 3.45 3.35
N ARG A 122 -8.82 3.93 2.32
CA ARG A 122 -9.42 3.09 1.27
C ARG A 122 -8.35 2.36 0.48
N LEU A 123 -7.27 3.03 0.10
CA LEU A 123 -6.16 2.40 -0.61
C LEU A 123 -5.47 1.35 0.26
N ASN A 124 -5.28 1.64 1.55
CA ASN A 124 -4.73 0.67 2.51
C ASN A 124 -5.68 -0.51 2.78
N ARG A 125 -6.98 -0.35 2.53
CA ARG A 125 -8.01 -1.40 2.64
C ARG A 125 -8.22 -2.18 1.34
N MET A 126 -8.04 -1.55 0.18
CA MET A 126 -8.20 -2.12 -1.17
C MET A 126 -6.90 -2.74 -1.70
N MET A 127 -5.74 -2.22 -1.30
CA MET A 127 -4.52 -3.01 -1.39
C MET A 127 -4.74 -4.22 -0.49
N PRO A 128 -4.74 -5.45 -1.03
CA PRO A 128 -4.75 -6.61 -0.17
C PRO A 128 -3.59 -6.44 0.81
N PRO A 129 -3.78 -6.76 2.12
CA PRO A 129 -2.65 -6.84 3.03
C PRO A 129 -1.62 -7.72 2.32
N PRO A 130 -0.34 -7.31 2.23
CA PRO A 130 0.61 -8.06 1.44
C PRO A 130 0.52 -9.56 1.83
N GLY A 131 0.13 -10.42 0.89
CA GLY A 131 -0.06 -11.86 1.15
C GLY A 131 -1.43 -12.38 1.66
N GLY A 132 -2.51 -11.59 1.70
CA GLY A 132 -3.87 -12.14 1.85
C GLY A 132 -4.31 -12.95 0.62
N PRO A 133 -5.17 -13.98 0.75
CA PRO A 133 -5.87 -14.52 -0.41
C PRO A 133 -6.62 -13.37 -1.08
N HIS A 134 -6.73 -13.37 -2.41
CA HIS A 134 -7.64 -12.47 -3.11
C HIS A 134 -8.97 -12.43 -2.33
N GLY A 135 -9.40 -11.23 -1.92
CA GLY A 135 -10.77 -11.07 -1.43
C GLY A 135 -11.73 -11.72 -2.44
N PRO A 136 -12.89 -12.21 -2.00
CA PRO A 136 -13.83 -12.88 -2.88
C PRO A 136 -14.04 -12.01 -4.13
N PRO A 137 -14.07 -12.60 -5.33
CA PRO A 137 -14.26 -11.85 -6.56
C PRO A 137 -15.49 -10.94 -6.40
N PRO A 138 -15.48 -9.73 -7.01
CA PRO A 138 -16.67 -8.89 -7.00
C PRO A 138 -17.87 -9.72 -7.48
N PRO A 139 -19.06 -9.54 -6.88
CA PRO A 139 -20.26 -10.26 -7.30
C PRO A 139 -20.41 -10.23 -8.82
N PRO A 140 -20.75 -11.36 -9.48
CA PRO A 140 -21.02 -11.36 -10.91
C PRO A 140 -22.10 -10.32 -11.22
N GLY A 141 -21.71 -9.23 -11.88
CA GLY A 141 -22.56 -8.04 -12.09
C GLY A 141 -21.84 -6.69 -11.88
N MET A 142 -20.65 -6.66 -11.27
CA MET A 142 -19.82 -5.44 -11.18
C MET A 142 -18.69 -5.37 -12.22
N MET A 143 -18.64 -6.27 -13.20
CA MET A 143 -17.85 -6.03 -14.41
C MET A 143 -18.62 -4.99 -15.22
N HIS A 144 -18.28 -3.70 -15.09
CA HIS A 144 -18.72 -2.73 -16.08
C HIS A 144 -18.16 -3.19 -17.43
N GLU A 145 -19.04 -3.44 -18.38
CA GLU A 145 -18.63 -3.64 -19.76
C GLU A 145 -17.80 -2.42 -20.20
N PRO A 146 -16.67 -2.61 -20.92
CA PRO A 146 -15.89 -1.51 -21.45
C PRO A 146 -16.70 -0.79 -22.55
N GLY A 147 -17.61 0.10 -22.16
CA GLY A 147 -18.50 0.80 -23.09
C GLY A 147 -19.65 1.58 -22.44
N GLU A 148 -20.11 1.21 -21.25
CA GLU A 148 -21.20 1.94 -20.60
C GLU A 148 -20.69 3.15 -19.82
N ARG A 149 -20.79 4.32 -20.46
CA ARG A 149 -20.69 5.62 -19.78
C ARG A 149 -21.73 5.63 -18.65
N MET A 150 -21.29 5.87 -17.42
CA MET A 150 -22.20 6.18 -16.32
C MET A 150 -23.17 7.28 -16.77
N PRO A 151 -24.49 7.14 -16.55
CA PRO A 151 -25.39 8.26 -16.76
C PRO A 151 -24.93 9.41 -15.85
N PRO A 152 -24.91 10.66 -16.35
CA PRO A 152 -24.51 11.79 -15.53
C PRO A 152 -25.39 11.82 -14.26
N PRO A 153 -24.82 12.14 -13.09
CA PRO A 153 -25.60 12.28 -11.87
C PRO A 153 -26.73 13.28 -12.12
N PRO A 154 -27.94 13.05 -11.59
CA PRO A 154 -29.04 13.98 -11.76
C PRO A 154 -28.58 15.35 -11.26
N MET A 155 -28.62 16.33 -12.16
CA MET A 155 -28.38 17.73 -11.81
C MET A 155 -29.41 18.06 -10.74
N MET A 156 -28.95 18.31 -9.51
CA MET A 156 -29.83 18.90 -8.51
C MET A 156 -30.07 20.34 -8.97
N GLU A 157 -31.27 20.60 -9.49
CA GLU A 157 -31.81 21.94 -9.68
C GLU A 157 -32.04 22.64 -8.33
#